data_AF-A0A067MJ97-F1
#
_entry.id   AF-A0A067MJ97-F1
#
_cell.length_a   1.000
_cell.length_b   1.000
_cell.length_c   1.000
_cell.angle_alpha   90.00
_cell.angle_beta   90.00
_cell.angle_gamma   90.00
#
_symmetry.space_group_name_H-M   'P 1'
#
loop_
_entity.id
_entity.type
_entity.pdbx_description
1 polymer ?
#
loop_
_entity_poly.entity_id
_entity_poly.type
_entity_poly.pdbx_seq_one_letter_code
_entity_poly.pdbx_strand_id
1 'polypeptide(L)'
;MSSKLSKPLLPAELIADVQRKPCMANYTSAVFEENLHNHRVGCCNWNAPSSPDSVAAFRGEVGVATGFTMEAGRTHLHLAATEGDVLAACELIRLGASVDALDSGGLTPLALAAGAISKVAAVIATLLAVEARAEAEMVLKRFIWVARVLIEQHADVDQKENGCSILEIACSVRSWELVKLLLKHKAKPSQKCHSYFHSRSDKDRFISIASSYASNPRPERVCPCWSGKTLAQCHGATAQPYPLPFLCVCGSKKKYQKCCYERSAWVTEKWAEDDQRLQQSFSSAPTVADYVTSDKFQAMQAVMEKLAKTNGLSLPTLCQSTVRAEARETSLGLLASLVPSGRIDPAYFYACKQVDFFPRPYARKHSKLLCEDMQLRWNAAVDKYILRGGDSRSRFEIERAAKIGRWNGALIQTCEGVGCTKVENVEGTVLRKCSRCKISVYCSQQCQRSAWPAHKAICLSDDQHEQMLPSQLVVKTIADAPFKDPAGVFSCL
;
A
#
# COMPACT_ATOMS: atom_id res chain seq x y z
N MET A 1 29.73 -5.15 -7.71
CA MET A 1 28.88 -4.38 -8.65
C MET A 1 28.00 -3.47 -7.82
N SER A 2 28.25 -2.14 -7.81
CA SER A 2 27.42 -1.19 -7.07
C SER A 2 25.98 -1.28 -7.58
N SER A 3 25.07 -1.89 -6.80
CA SER A 3 23.65 -1.88 -7.17
C SER A 3 23.17 -0.44 -7.16
N LYS A 4 22.69 0.06 -8.30
CA LYS A 4 22.10 1.41 -8.37
C LYS A 4 20.93 1.45 -7.38
N LEU A 5 21.05 2.26 -6.33
CA LEU A 5 19.99 2.51 -5.35
C LEU A 5 18.73 3.00 -6.08
N SER A 6 17.56 2.59 -5.59
CA SER A 6 16.30 3.09 -6.12
C SER A 6 16.14 4.57 -5.82
N LYS A 7 15.41 5.29 -6.68
CA LYS A 7 14.96 6.64 -6.32
C LYS A 7 14.01 6.60 -5.11
N PRO A 8 13.93 7.68 -4.32
CA PRO A 8 12.90 7.84 -3.32
C PRO A 8 11.49 7.73 -3.93
N LEU A 9 10.54 7.25 -3.14
CA LEU A 9 9.13 7.14 -3.52
C LEU A 9 8.39 8.46 -3.30
N LEU A 10 9.02 9.57 -3.64
CA LEU A 10 8.47 10.92 -3.55
C LEU A 10 8.33 11.54 -4.94
N PRO A 11 7.42 12.51 -5.15
CA PRO A 11 7.38 13.30 -6.37
C PRO A 11 8.75 13.96 -6.64
N ALA A 12 9.18 13.97 -7.90
CA ALA A 12 10.49 14.51 -8.27
C ALA A 12 10.56 16.03 -8.01
N GLU A 13 9.43 16.71 -8.20
CA GLU A 13 9.24 18.13 -7.98
C GLU A 13 9.43 18.47 -6.48
N LEU A 14 8.84 17.67 -5.58
CA LEU A 14 9.03 17.83 -4.14
C LEU A 14 10.51 17.72 -3.76
N ILE A 15 11.20 16.69 -4.26
CA ILE A 15 12.62 16.47 -3.97
C ILE A 15 13.43 17.69 -4.40
N ALA A 16 13.23 18.15 -5.64
CA ALA A 16 13.94 19.31 -6.18
C ALA A 16 13.65 20.60 -5.40
N ASP A 17 12.40 20.82 -5.00
CA ASP A 17 11.98 22.00 -4.24
C ASP A 17 12.55 22.01 -2.82
N VAL A 18 12.64 20.84 -2.17
CA VAL A 18 13.28 20.72 -0.86
C VAL A 18 14.78 20.98 -0.95
N GLN A 19 15.46 20.34 -1.92
CA GLN A 19 16.90 20.51 -2.11
C GLN A 19 17.32 21.94 -2.45
N ARG A 20 16.44 22.73 -3.09
CA ARG A 20 16.72 24.14 -3.42
C ARG A 20 16.67 25.08 -2.19
N LYS A 21 16.11 24.66 -1.06
CA LYS A 21 15.99 25.55 0.11
C LYS A 21 17.36 25.79 0.76
N PRO A 22 17.67 27.03 1.18
CA PRO A 22 18.96 27.34 1.83
C PRO A 22 19.28 26.47 3.05
N CYS A 23 18.27 26.07 3.84
CA CYS A 23 18.49 25.22 5.02
C CYS A 23 18.91 23.77 4.67
N MET A 24 18.73 23.37 3.41
CA MET A 24 19.17 22.07 2.87
C MET A 24 20.51 22.17 2.14
N ALA A 25 21.09 23.37 2.01
CA ALA A 25 22.42 23.53 1.42
C ALA A 25 23.44 22.70 2.20
N ASN A 26 24.23 21.90 1.49
CA ASN A 26 25.24 20.98 2.04
C ASN A 26 24.68 19.85 2.96
N TYR A 27 23.37 19.67 3.03
CA TYR A 27 22.76 18.56 3.75
C TYR A 27 22.45 17.40 2.80
N THR A 28 23.00 16.22 3.09
CA THR A 28 22.68 15.00 2.35
C THR A 28 21.64 14.21 3.12
N SER A 29 20.47 13.98 2.49
CA SER A 29 19.39 13.22 3.11
C SER A 29 19.64 11.72 3.08
N ALA A 30 19.30 11.04 4.17
CA ALA A 30 19.31 9.59 4.31
C ALA A 30 18.45 8.88 3.25
N VAL A 31 17.50 9.60 2.64
CA VAL A 31 16.64 9.09 1.56
C VAL A 31 17.44 8.58 0.36
N PHE A 32 18.68 9.03 0.18
CA PHE A 32 19.57 8.59 -0.90
C PHE A 32 20.60 7.54 -0.45
N GLU A 33 20.60 7.17 0.83
CA GLU A 33 21.56 6.22 1.41
C GLU A 33 21.06 4.77 1.30
N GLU A 34 22.00 3.83 1.40
CA GLU A 34 21.74 2.40 1.28
C GLU A 34 20.79 1.87 2.38
N ASN A 35 20.93 2.36 3.61
CA ASN A 35 20.11 1.91 4.73
C ASN A 35 18.62 2.24 4.52
N LEU A 36 18.29 3.50 4.19
CA LEU A 36 16.89 3.86 3.92
C LEU A 36 16.39 3.27 2.61
N HIS A 37 17.26 3.05 1.62
CA HIS A 37 16.92 2.28 0.43
C HIS A 37 16.49 0.85 0.75
N ASN A 38 17.24 0.15 1.60
CA ASN A 38 16.92 -1.22 2.00
C ASN A 38 15.61 -1.28 2.78
N HIS A 39 15.38 -0.33 3.71
CA HIS A 39 14.10 -0.20 4.41
C HIS A 39 12.94 0.04 3.43
N ARG A 40 13.05 1.00 2.51
CA ARG A 40 12.08 1.27 1.44
C ARG A 40 11.76 0.03 0.61
N VAL A 41 12.78 -0.71 0.18
CA VAL A 41 12.60 -1.94 -0.59
C VAL A 41 11.84 -3.00 0.22
N GLY A 42 12.15 -3.13 1.52
CA GLY A 42 11.44 -4.00 2.44
C GLY A 42 9.96 -3.63 2.60
N CYS A 43 9.66 -2.34 2.75
CA CYS A 43 8.29 -1.84 2.85
C CYS A 43 7.51 -2.01 1.54
N CYS A 44 8.17 -1.90 0.39
CA CYS A 44 7.57 -2.11 -0.94
C CYS A 44 7.57 -3.56 -1.41
N ASN A 45 7.67 -4.52 -0.49
CA ASN A 45 7.54 -5.93 -0.77
C ASN A 45 6.25 -6.48 -0.16
N TRP A 46 5.16 -6.47 -0.93
CA TRP A 46 3.85 -6.94 -0.46
C TRP A 46 3.85 -8.38 0.08
N ASN A 47 4.74 -9.24 -0.41
CA ASN A 47 4.80 -10.65 0.01
C ASN A 47 5.26 -10.82 1.47
N ALA A 48 6.07 -9.90 1.95
CA ALA A 48 6.62 -9.90 3.30
C ALA A 48 7.02 -8.46 3.63
N PRO A 49 6.03 -7.56 3.80
CA PRO A 49 6.31 -6.15 3.95
C PRO A 49 7.01 -5.96 5.28
N SER A 50 8.19 -5.35 5.25
CA SER A 50 8.77 -4.83 6.49
C SER A 50 7.83 -3.76 7.02
N SER A 51 7.59 -3.75 8.34
CA SER A 51 6.81 -2.68 8.94
C SER A 51 7.51 -1.34 8.71
N PRO A 52 6.82 -0.30 8.22
CA PRO A 52 7.37 1.06 8.19
C PRO A 52 7.84 1.56 9.57
N ASP A 53 7.24 1.00 10.63
CA ASP A 53 7.55 1.30 12.04
C ASP A 53 8.64 0.39 12.62
N SER A 54 9.33 -0.40 11.80
CA SER A 54 10.45 -1.22 12.28
C SER A 54 11.49 -0.33 12.99
N VAL A 55 11.96 -0.81 14.15
CA VAL A 55 13.03 -0.17 14.91
C VAL A 55 14.25 -0.04 14.00
N ALA A 56 14.75 1.17 13.87
CA ALA A 56 15.92 1.46 13.06
C ALA A 56 17.17 0.97 13.77
N ALA A 57 17.92 0.07 13.12
CA ALA A 57 19.22 -0.33 13.61
C ALA A 57 20.27 0.76 13.36
N PHE A 58 21.04 1.07 14.40
CA PHE A 58 22.27 1.87 14.46
C PHE A 58 22.68 2.60 13.16
N ARG A 59 22.56 3.93 13.13
CA ARG A 59 23.12 4.78 12.07
C ARG A 59 24.49 5.30 12.51
N GLY A 60 25.55 4.52 12.28
CA GLY A 60 26.93 4.95 12.51
C GLY A 60 27.96 3.86 12.21
N GLU A 61 29.16 4.27 11.78
CA GLU A 61 30.34 3.42 11.88
C GLU A 61 30.75 3.27 13.36
N VAL A 62 31.36 2.14 13.70
CA VAL A 62 31.94 1.90 15.03
C VAL A 62 33.00 2.97 15.32
N GLY A 63 32.67 3.99 16.11
CA GLY A 63 33.68 4.97 16.58
C GLY A 63 33.24 6.43 16.76
N VAL A 64 32.04 6.85 16.32
CA VAL A 64 31.54 8.22 16.57
C VAL A 64 30.38 8.18 17.57
N ALA A 65 30.52 8.89 18.70
CA ALA A 65 29.59 8.90 19.82
C ALA A 65 28.29 9.69 19.55
N THR A 66 27.55 9.32 18.51
CA THR A 66 26.19 9.83 18.22
C THR A 66 25.21 8.72 17.84
N GLY A 67 25.47 7.48 18.25
CA GLY A 67 24.64 6.32 17.90
C GLY A 67 23.45 6.11 18.83
N PHE A 68 22.24 6.09 18.28
CA PHE A 68 21.06 5.59 19.00
C PHE A 68 21.17 4.07 19.18
N THR A 69 20.98 3.58 20.39
CA THR A 69 20.97 2.14 20.69
C THR A 69 19.65 1.52 20.22
N MET A 70 19.65 0.23 19.86
CA MET A 70 18.41 -0.53 19.60
C MET A 70 17.44 -0.46 20.79
N GLU A 71 17.98 -0.34 22.00
CA GLU A 71 17.25 -0.19 23.26
C GLU A 71 16.43 1.11 23.33
N ALA A 72 16.74 2.12 22.51
CA ALA A 72 15.92 3.33 22.43
C ALA A 72 14.58 3.07 21.72
N GLY A 73 14.40 1.94 21.03
CA GLY A 73 13.15 1.57 20.36
C GLY A 73 12.70 2.55 19.28
N ARG A 74 13.64 3.27 18.66
CA ARG A 74 13.34 4.34 17.69
C ARG A 74 13.02 3.80 16.31
N THR A 75 11.92 4.26 15.73
CA THR A 75 11.62 4.02 14.31
C THR A 75 12.48 4.90 13.41
N HIS A 76 12.50 4.62 12.11
CA HIS A 76 13.21 5.47 11.14
C HIS A 76 12.67 6.91 11.12
N LEU A 77 11.38 7.11 11.45
CA LEU A 77 10.78 8.46 11.50
C LEU A 77 11.28 9.26 12.71
N HIS A 78 11.56 8.59 13.83
CA HIS A 78 12.24 9.22 14.97
C HIS A 78 13.65 9.69 14.57
N LEU A 79 14.40 8.87 13.83
CA LEU A 79 15.74 9.24 13.37
C LEU A 79 15.70 10.47 12.45
N ALA A 80 14.81 10.46 11.46
CA ALA A 80 14.61 11.60 10.56
C ALA A 80 14.25 12.89 11.35
N ALA A 81 13.42 12.76 12.39
CA ALA A 81 13.07 13.87 13.28
C ALA A 81 14.26 14.39 14.10
N THR A 82 15.12 13.51 14.61
CA THR A 82 16.32 13.90 15.38
C THR A 82 17.44 14.50 14.55
N GLU A 83 17.46 14.25 13.25
CA GLU A 83 18.48 14.76 12.33
C GLU A 83 18.00 15.98 11.52
N GLY A 84 16.70 16.29 11.57
CA GLY A 84 16.11 17.32 10.74
C GLY A 84 16.03 16.91 9.26
N ASP A 85 15.90 15.61 8.98
CA ASP A 85 15.85 15.08 7.62
C ASP A 85 14.44 15.17 7.02
N VAL A 86 14.19 16.27 6.32
CA VAL A 86 12.88 16.57 5.72
C VAL A 86 12.47 15.52 4.67
N LEU A 87 13.39 15.11 3.79
CA LEU A 87 13.05 14.15 2.71
C LEU A 87 12.85 12.74 3.26
N ALA A 88 13.67 12.30 4.21
CA ALA A 88 13.48 11.01 4.86
C ALA A 88 12.15 10.98 5.62
N ALA A 89 11.80 12.04 6.36
CA ALA A 89 10.51 12.14 7.05
C ALA A 89 9.34 12.05 6.06
N CYS A 90 9.37 12.79 4.95
CA CYS A 90 8.34 12.72 3.92
C CYS A 90 8.19 11.32 3.32
N GLU A 91 9.30 10.64 3.02
CA GLU A 91 9.24 9.29 2.44
C GLU A 91 8.73 8.26 3.45
N LEU A 92 9.19 8.31 4.70
CA LEU A 92 8.76 7.38 5.74
C LEU A 92 7.27 7.48 6.02
N ILE A 93 6.73 8.70 6.08
CA ILE A 93 5.27 8.92 6.19
C ILE A 93 4.56 8.36 4.95
N ARG A 94 5.12 8.54 3.75
CA ARG A 94 4.54 7.97 2.52
C ARG A 94 4.56 6.44 2.51
N LEU A 95 5.60 5.82 3.09
CA LEU A 95 5.68 4.38 3.28
C LEU A 95 4.70 3.87 4.35
N GLY A 96 4.08 4.77 5.12
CA GLY A 96 3.08 4.46 6.13
C GLY A 96 3.64 4.36 7.56
N ALA A 97 4.76 5.03 7.86
CA ALA A 97 5.24 5.16 9.23
C ALA A 97 4.24 5.94 10.08
N SER A 98 3.97 5.44 11.29
CA SER A 98 3.11 6.09 12.26
C SER A 98 3.75 7.37 12.77
N VAL A 99 3.04 8.48 12.58
CA VAL A 99 3.50 9.83 12.97
C VAL A 99 3.58 10.01 14.49
N ASP A 100 2.87 9.18 15.24
CA ASP A 100 2.79 9.18 16.71
C ASP A 100 3.33 7.89 17.33
N ALA A 101 4.17 7.14 16.60
CA ALA A 101 4.91 6.03 17.18
C ALA A 101 5.69 6.51 18.41
N LEU A 102 5.71 5.72 19.48
CA LEU A 102 6.45 6.04 20.70
C LEU A 102 7.78 5.29 20.72
N ASP A 103 8.87 5.99 21.03
CA ASP A 103 10.14 5.35 21.38
C ASP A 103 10.11 4.79 22.81
N SER A 104 11.20 4.16 23.26
CA SER A 104 11.26 3.56 24.60
C SER A 104 11.20 4.59 25.75
N GLY A 105 11.43 5.87 25.45
CA GLY A 105 11.24 6.99 26.36
C GLY A 105 9.81 7.55 26.35
N GLY A 106 8.90 6.99 25.54
CA GLY A 106 7.55 7.50 25.37
C GLY A 106 7.47 8.78 24.54
N LEU A 107 8.48 9.07 23.72
CA LEU A 107 8.53 10.26 22.89
C LEU A 107 8.10 9.95 21.46
N THR A 108 7.30 10.85 20.87
CA THR A 108 6.96 10.80 19.44
C THR A 108 8.06 11.44 18.58
N PRO A 109 8.08 11.20 17.24
CA PRO A 109 8.95 11.94 16.33
C PRO A 109 8.79 13.46 16.46
N LEU A 110 7.56 13.96 16.65
CA LEU A 110 7.32 15.40 16.82
C LEU A 110 7.92 15.94 18.13
N ALA A 111 7.82 15.18 19.23
CA ALA A 111 8.44 15.54 20.50
C ALA A 111 9.98 15.61 20.38
N LEU A 112 10.60 14.62 19.71
CA LEU A 112 12.04 14.63 19.45
C LEU A 112 12.48 15.82 18.58
N ALA A 113 11.73 16.14 17.53
CA ALA A 113 11.98 17.32 16.71
C ALA A 113 11.89 18.61 17.55
N ALA A 114 10.90 18.73 18.44
CA ALA A 114 10.77 19.86 19.35
C ALA A 114 11.95 19.96 20.34
N GLY A 115 12.41 18.83 20.89
CA GLY A 115 13.61 18.79 21.73
C GLY A 115 14.86 19.25 21.00
N ALA A 116 15.03 18.84 19.74
CA ALA A 116 16.13 19.31 18.90
C ALA A 116 16.04 20.82 18.60
N ILE A 117 14.84 21.34 18.32
CA ILE A 117 14.58 22.79 18.16
C ILE A 117 15.05 23.57 19.40
N SER A 118 14.67 23.10 20.59
CA SER A 118 15.07 23.74 21.86
C SER A 118 16.59 23.73 22.04
N LYS A 119 17.24 22.59 21.80
CA LYS A 119 18.71 22.44 21.92
C LYS A 119 19.46 23.36 20.95
N VAL A 120 19.07 23.37 19.67
CA VAL A 120 19.71 24.20 18.64
C VAL A 120 19.50 25.69 18.94
N ALA A 121 18.30 26.09 19.38
CA ALA A 121 18.04 27.47 19.77
C ALA A 121 18.90 27.93 20.95
N ALA A 122 19.13 27.06 21.94
CA ALA A 122 20.04 27.35 23.05
C ALA A 122 21.49 27.54 22.56
N VAL A 123 21.95 26.71 21.63
CA VAL A 123 23.29 26.87 21.01
C VAL A 123 23.39 28.21 20.29
N ILE A 124 22.41 28.56 19.45
CA ILE A 124 22.37 29.85 18.72
C ILE A 124 22.50 31.03 19.67
N ALA A 125 21.87 30.99 20.84
CA ALA A 125 21.93 32.07 21.82
C ALA A 125 23.34 32.30 22.41
N THR A 126 24.20 31.27 22.38
CA THR A 126 25.58 31.33 22.88
C THR A 126 26.63 31.60 21.80
N LEU A 127 26.27 31.47 20.52
CA LEU A 127 27.20 31.67 19.41
C LEU A 127 27.50 33.16 19.18
N LEU A 128 28.78 33.50 19.25
CA LEU A 128 29.28 34.86 19.01
C LEU A 128 29.66 35.10 17.54
N ALA A 129 30.14 34.07 16.85
CA ALA A 129 30.51 34.15 15.44
C ALA A 129 29.25 34.18 14.55
N VAL A 130 29.19 35.15 13.63
CA VAL A 130 28.03 35.38 12.76
C VAL A 130 27.80 34.19 11.82
N GLU A 131 28.88 33.61 11.29
CA GLU A 131 28.83 32.49 10.35
C GLU A 131 28.31 31.21 11.03
N ALA A 132 28.87 30.87 12.18
CA ALA A 132 28.43 29.71 12.97
C ALA A 132 26.96 29.85 13.40
N ARG A 133 26.55 31.07 13.75
CA ARG A 133 25.16 31.37 14.08
C ARG A 133 24.24 31.17 12.88
N ALA A 134 24.62 31.68 11.71
CA ALA A 134 23.85 31.52 10.47
C ALA A 134 23.70 30.03 10.08
N GLU A 135 24.76 29.23 10.26
CA GLU A 135 24.73 27.78 10.04
C GLU A 135 23.77 27.08 11.01
N ALA A 136 23.86 27.37 12.30
CA ALA A 136 22.95 26.81 13.30
C ALA A 136 21.48 27.23 13.06
N GLU A 137 21.24 28.45 12.56
CA GLU A 137 19.91 28.90 12.14
C GLU A 137 19.36 28.10 10.94
N MET A 138 20.21 27.64 10.02
CA MET A 138 19.80 26.73 8.95
C MET A 138 19.39 25.36 9.50
N VAL A 139 20.14 24.83 10.47
CA VAL A 139 19.79 23.59 11.17
C VAL A 139 18.45 23.72 11.89
N LEU A 140 18.23 24.83 12.61
CA LEU A 140 16.96 25.13 13.28
C LEU A 140 15.78 25.14 12.29
N LYS A 141 15.96 25.76 11.11
CA LYS A 141 14.93 25.78 10.05
C LYS A 141 14.61 24.37 9.54
N ARG A 142 15.59 23.47 9.43
CA ARG A 142 15.33 22.07 9.06
C ARG A 142 14.46 21.36 10.09
N PHE A 143 14.77 21.49 11.39
CA PHE A 143 13.96 20.88 12.44
C PHE A 143 12.53 21.44 12.49
N ILE A 144 12.36 22.76 12.32
CA ILE A 144 11.03 23.38 12.21
C ILE A 144 10.27 22.83 11.00
N TRP A 145 10.95 22.55 9.89
CA TRP A 145 10.32 21.95 8.71
C TRP A 145 9.91 20.50 8.95
N VAL A 146 10.74 19.68 9.61
CA VAL A 146 10.31 18.32 9.99
C VAL A 146 9.11 18.36 10.94
N ALA A 147 9.12 19.25 11.93
CA ALA A 147 7.96 19.45 12.80
C ALA A 147 6.72 19.85 12.00
N ARG A 148 6.85 20.74 11.01
CA ARG A 148 5.76 21.10 10.10
C ARG A 148 5.21 19.89 9.35
N VAL A 149 6.09 19.09 8.74
CA VAL A 149 5.72 17.86 8.01
C VAL A 149 4.90 16.94 8.91
N LEU A 150 5.33 16.72 10.15
CA LEU A 150 4.62 15.87 11.12
C LEU A 150 3.25 16.46 11.54
N ILE A 151 3.20 17.76 11.83
CA ILE A 151 1.96 18.46 12.23
C ILE A 151 0.92 18.45 11.10
N GLU A 152 1.34 18.68 9.85
CA GLU A 152 0.49 18.65 8.66
C GLU A 152 -0.02 17.23 8.33
N GLN A 153 0.69 16.21 8.84
CA GLN A 153 0.30 14.80 8.83
C GLN A 153 -0.50 14.38 10.07
N HIS A 154 -0.98 15.38 10.82
CA HIS A 154 -1.88 15.25 11.97
C HIS A 154 -1.30 14.60 13.23
N ALA A 155 0.03 14.55 13.37
CA ALA A 155 0.70 14.15 14.62
C ALA A 155 0.10 14.87 15.86
N ASP A 156 0.14 14.21 17.01
CA ASP A 156 -0.35 14.76 18.28
C ASP A 156 0.52 15.94 18.72
N VAL A 157 -0.08 17.13 18.70
CA VAL A 157 0.57 18.41 18.99
C VAL A 157 0.64 18.73 20.49
N ASP A 158 -0.08 17.98 21.33
CA ASP A 158 -0.12 18.18 22.79
C ASP A 158 0.90 17.32 23.54
N GLN A 159 1.72 16.54 22.81
CA GLN A 159 2.82 15.76 23.39
C GLN A 159 3.85 16.65 24.08
N LYS A 160 4.62 16.03 24.99
CA LYS A 160 5.59 16.73 25.84
C LYS A 160 6.99 16.18 25.64
N GLU A 161 7.95 17.09 25.70
CA GLU A 161 9.38 16.81 25.72
C GLU A 161 9.95 17.42 27.01
N ASN A 162 10.58 16.60 27.85
CA ASN A 162 11.07 16.99 29.19
C ASN A 162 10.04 17.74 30.05
N GLY A 163 8.76 17.33 29.95
CA GLY A 163 7.64 17.94 30.69
C GLY A 163 7.10 19.25 30.10
N CYS A 164 7.74 19.82 29.07
CA CYS A 164 7.26 20.98 28.33
C CYS A 164 6.42 20.55 27.13
N SER A 165 5.28 21.21 26.89
CA SER A 165 4.53 20.98 25.65
C SER A 165 5.29 21.49 24.44
N ILE A 166 5.03 20.93 23.27
CA ILE A 166 5.64 21.38 22.02
C ILE A 166 5.33 22.88 21.76
N LEU A 167 4.15 23.36 22.16
CA LEU A 167 3.77 24.77 22.08
C LEU A 167 4.58 25.65 23.06
N GLU A 168 4.84 25.18 24.26
CA GLU A 168 5.71 25.89 25.22
C GLU A 168 7.14 26.01 24.67
N ILE A 169 7.67 24.94 24.06
CA ILE A 169 8.98 24.96 23.40
C ILE A 169 8.98 25.99 22.27
N ALA A 170 7.97 25.99 21.40
CA ALA A 170 7.85 26.97 20.32
C ALA A 170 7.80 28.43 20.83
N CYS A 171 7.14 28.67 21.96
CA CYS A 171 7.12 29.99 22.62
C CYS A 171 8.49 30.37 23.18
N SER A 172 9.18 29.43 23.86
CA SER A 172 10.50 29.66 24.46
C SER A 172 11.56 30.08 23.44
N VAL A 173 11.53 29.48 22.24
CA VAL A 173 12.46 29.81 21.14
C VAL A 173 11.94 30.95 20.27
N ARG A 174 10.79 31.54 20.60
CA ARG A 174 10.12 32.64 19.88
C ARG A 174 9.88 32.34 18.39
N SER A 175 9.67 31.07 18.04
CA SER A 175 9.33 30.66 16.68
C SER A 175 7.86 30.93 16.39
N TRP A 176 7.55 32.16 15.97
CA TRP A 176 6.18 32.56 15.65
C TRP A 176 5.55 31.72 14.54
N GLU A 177 6.37 31.18 13.63
CA GLU A 177 5.93 30.25 12.59
C GLU A 177 5.38 28.96 13.20
N LEU A 178 6.13 28.35 14.12
CA LEU A 178 5.75 27.11 14.78
C LEU A 178 4.60 27.34 15.77
N VAL A 179 4.59 28.45 16.51
CA VAL A 179 3.47 28.85 17.39
C VAL A 179 2.17 28.94 16.59
N LYS A 180 2.17 29.66 15.46
CA LYS A 180 0.99 29.77 14.58
C LYS A 180 0.56 28.40 14.06
N LEU A 181 1.51 27.58 13.63
CA LEU A 181 1.21 26.25 13.07
C LEU A 181 0.57 25.32 14.11
N LEU A 182 1.13 25.26 15.33
CA LEU A 182 0.61 24.44 16.43
C LEU A 182 -0.79 24.89 16.86
N LEU A 183 -1.00 26.18 17.05
CA LEU A 183 -2.31 26.73 17.42
C LEU A 183 -3.35 26.49 16.31
N LYS A 184 -2.97 26.68 15.05
CA LYS A 184 -3.80 26.33 13.89
C LYS A 184 -4.17 24.85 13.91
N HIS A 185 -3.26 23.97 14.33
CA HIS A 185 -3.47 22.53 14.46
C HIS A 185 -3.99 22.08 15.84
N LYS A 186 -4.53 23.01 16.63
CA LYS A 186 -5.24 22.76 17.90
C LYS A 186 -4.40 22.35 19.11
N ALA A 187 -3.13 22.75 19.13
CA ALA A 187 -2.33 22.66 20.35
C ALA A 187 -2.96 23.49 21.48
N LYS A 188 -3.04 22.92 22.68
CA LYS A 188 -3.64 23.56 23.85
C LYS A 188 -2.64 24.52 24.51
N PRO A 189 -2.95 25.83 24.59
CA PRO A 189 -2.12 26.77 25.33
C PRO A 189 -2.08 26.43 26.82
N SER A 190 -0.89 26.45 27.41
CA SER A 190 -0.72 26.41 28.86
C SER A 190 -0.51 27.83 29.41
N GLN A 191 -0.66 27.98 30.72
CA GLN A 191 -0.36 29.25 31.39
C GLN A 191 1.13 29.65 31.24
N LYS A 192 2.03 28.68 31.08
CA LYS A 192 3.47 28.93 30.90
C LYS A 192 3.78 29.58 29.56
N CYS A 193 2.96 29.41 28.52
CA CYS A 193 3.19 30.02 27.21
C CYS A 193 3.40 31.55 27.31
N HIS A 194 2.63 32.23 28.17
CA HIS A 194 2.76 33.66 28.40
C HIS A 194 4.07 34.08 29.08
N SER A 195 4.65 33.20 29.90
CA SER A 195 5.86 33.50 30.68
C SER A 195 7.12 33.62 29.82
N TYR A 196 7.13 32.99 28.63
CA TYR A 196 8.25 33.07 27.68
C TYR A 196 8.35 34.42 26.96
N PHE A 197 7.32 35.28 27.06
CA PHE A 197 7.28 36.59 26.42
C PHE A 197 7.47 37.70 27.46
N HIS A 198 8.55 38.47 27.33
CA HIS A 198 8.85 39.58 28.24
C HIS A 198 8.19 40.90 27.84
N SER A 199 8.02 41.13 26.52
CA SER A 199 7.39 42.34 26.00
C SER A 199 5.86 42.24 26.00
N ARG A 200 5.17 43.34 26.30
CA ARG A 200 3.70 43.41 26.20
C ARG A 200 3.22 43.10 24.78
N SER A 201 3.93 43.59 23.76
CA SER A 201 3.63 43.32 22.35
C SER A 201 3.66 41.84 21.99
N ASP A 202 4.63 41.07 22.50
CA ASP A 202 4.70 39.63 22.23
C ASP A 202 3.58 38.86 22.94
N LYS A 203 3.23 39.27 24.17
CA LYS A 203 2.08 38.70 24.90
C LYS A 203 0.76 38.95 24.15
N ASP A 204 0.53 40.18 23.72
CA ASP A 204 -0.67 40.57 22.97
C ASP A 204 -0.74 39.84 21.62
N ARG A 205 0.41 39.69 20.94
CA ARG A 205 0.52 38.91 19.70
C ARG A 205 0.15 37.44 19.91
N PHE A 206 0.64 36.81 20.97
CA PHE A 206 0.29 35.42 21.28
C PHE A 206 -1.21 35.27 21.53
N ILE A 207 -1.80 36.13 22.36
CA ILE A 207 -3.25 36.14 22.64
C ILE A 207 -4.04 36.28 21.35
N SER A 208 -3.69 37.26 20.52
CA SER A 208 -4.35 37.51 19.23
C SER A 208 -4.31 36.26 18.33
N ILE A 209 -3.15 35.61 18.19
CA ILE A 209 -3.00 34.39 17.39
C ILE A 209 -3.84 33.25 17.97
N ALA A 210 -3.75 33.00 19.28
CA ALA A 210 -4.48 31.93 19.94
C ALA A 210 -5.99 32.10 19.78
N SER A 211 -6.52 33.30 20.01
CA SER A 211 -7.93 33.64 19.82
C SER A 211 -8.36 33.46 18.36
N SER A 212 -7.53 33.84 17.39
CA SER A 212 -7.87 33.72 15.96
C SER A 212 -8.05 32.27 15.48
N TYR A 213 -7.42 31.30 16.16
CA TYR A 213 -7.51 29.88 15.82
C TYR A 213 -8.41 29.10 16.77
N ALA A 214 -8.92 29.70 17.86
CA ALA A 214 -9.73 29.01 18.86
C ALA A 214 -10.98 28.35 18.25
N SER A 215 -11.69 29.06 17.37
CA SER A 215 -12.93 28.61 16.73
C SER A 215 -12.76 27.83 15.42
N ASN A 216 -11.61 27.94 14.73
CA ASN A 216 -11.42 27.34 13.40
C ASN A 216 -11.25 25.82 13.50
N PRO A 217 -11.73 24.96 12.59
CA PRO A 217 -11.41 23.53 12.65
C PRO A 217 -9.90 23.27 12.42
N ARG A 218 -9.39 22.11 12.88
CA ARG A 218 -8.04 21.66 12.53
C ARG A 218 -7.97 21.57 10.99
N PRO A 219 -6.92 22.12 10.34
CA PRO A 219 -6.79 22.02 8.88
C PRO A 219 -6.79 20.57 8.40
N GLU A 220 -7.32 20.34 7.20
CA GLU A 220 -7.29 19.03 6.57
C GLU A 220 -5.85 18.51 6.44
N ARG A 221 -5.70 17.19 6.57
CA ARG A 221 -4.40 16.53 6.44
C ARG A 221 -3.87 16.72 5.02
N VAL A 222 -2.58 17.02 4.89
CA VAL A 222 -1.91 16.99 3.58
C VAL A 222 -1.82 15.54 3.12
N CYS A 223 -2.13 15.24 1.86
CA CYS A 223 -2.08 13.86 1.39
C CYS A 223 -0.62 13.32 1.42
N PRO A 224 -0.34 12.15 2.03
CA PRO A 224 1.00 11.55 2.09
C PRO A 224 1.62 11.18 0.73
N CYS A 225 0.88 11.33 -0.36
CA CYS A 225 1.46 11.23 -1.70
C CYS A 225 2.24 12.49 -2.12
N TRP A 226 2.15 13.56 -1.33
CA TRP A 226 2.83 14.83 -1.54
C TRP A 226 2.51 15.49 -2.90
N SER A 227 1.31 15.24 -3.42
CA SER A 227 0.79 15.87 -4.65
C SER A 227 0.43 17.35 -4.49
N GLY A 228 0.56 17.91 -3.27
CA GLY A 228 0.10 19.25 -2.93
C GLY A 228 -1.40 19.34 -2.59
N LYS A 229 -2.16 18.25 -2.75
CA LYS A 229 -3.58 18.18 -2.37
C LYS A 229 -3.77 17.75 -0.92
N THR A 230 -4.92 18.09 -0.33
CA THR A 230 -5.33 17.50 0.96
C THR A 230 -5.69 16.03 0.78
N LEU A 231 -5.71 15.28 1.88
CA LEU A 231 -6.11 13.88 1.90
C LEU A 231 -7.54 13.72 1.36
N ALA A 232 -8.46 14.57 1.83
CA ALA A 232 -9.85 14.58 1.40
C ALA A 232 -10.01 14.87 -0.10
N GLN A 233 -9.08 15.61 -0.71
CA GLN A 233 -9.08 15.92 -2.16
C GLN A 233 -8.29 14.90 -3.00
N CYS A 234 -7.74 13.85 -2.39
CA CYS A 234 -6.82 12.92 -3.05
C CYS A 234 -7.12 11.46 -2.68
N HIS A 235 -6.24 10.79 -1.93
CA HIS A 235 -6.37 9.37 -1.60
C HIS A 235 -7.50 9.07 -0.60
N GLY A 236 -7.99 10.09 0.12
CA GLY A 236 -9.18 10.02 0.97
C GLY A 236 -10.49 10.11 0.17
N ALA A 237 -10.50 10.80 -0.98
CA ALA A 237 -11.67 10.83 -1.86
C ALA A 237 -11.83 9.53 -2.64
N THR A 238 -10.77 9.09 -3.31
CA THR A 238 -10.81 7.89 -4.18
C THR A 238 -9.43 7.26 -4.33
N ALA A 239 -9.43 5.99 -4.72
CA ALA A 239 -8.22 5.26 -5.05
C ALA A 239 -7.52 5.90 -6.26
N GLN A 240 -6.22 6.10 -6.16
CA GLN A 240 -5.38 6.69 -7.20
C GLN A 240 -4.51 5.61 -7.86
N PRO A 241 -4.06 5.79 -9.11
CA PRO A 241 -3.07 4.92 -9.73
C PRO A 241 -1.73 4.95 -8.99
N TYR A 242 -1.10 3.79 -8.79
CA TYR A 242 0.25 3.71 -8.24
C TYR A 242 1.27 4.35 -9.19
N PRO A 243 2.19 5.21 -8.72
CA PRO A 243 3.10 5.91 -9.62
C PRO A 243 4.03 4.97 -10.39
N LEU A 244 4.01 5.10 -11.72
CA LEU A 244 4.85 4.36 -12.66
C LEU A 244 6.36 4.33 -12.32
N PRO A 245 7.00 5.46 -11.93
CA PRO A 245 8.43 5.47 -11.68
C PRO A 245 8.85 4.81 -10.36
N PHE A 246 7.90 4.50 -9.48
CA PHE A 246 8.18 3.93 -8.15
C PHE A 246 8.54 2.46 -8.21
N LEU A 247 9.08 1.93 -7.11
CA LEU A 247 9.39 0.51 -7.00
C LEU A 247 8.11 -0.31 -7.15
N CYS A 248 8.20 -1.43 -7.87
CA CYS A 248 7.08 -2.33 -7.99
C CYS A 248 6.81 -3.03 -6.65
N VAL A 249 5.57 -2.95 -6.18
CA VAL A 249 5.14 -3.52 -4.88
C VAL A 249 5.21 -5.06 -4.82
N CYS A 250 5.51 -5.74 -5.92
CA CYS A 250 5.69 -7.20 -5.96
C CYS A 250 7.06 -7.68 -5.45
N GLY A 251 7.90 -6.81 -4.90
CA GLY A 251 9.21 -7.16 -4.34
C GLY A 251 10.31 -7.40 -5.38
N SER A 252 10.05 -7.19 -6.68
CA SER A 252 11.05 -7.43 -7.74
C SER A 252 12.23 -6.44 -7.77
N LYS A 253 12.16 -5.37 -6.96
CA LYS A 253 13.08 -4.22 -6.96
C LYS A 253 13.15 -3.44 -8.28
N LYS A 254 12.33 -3.80 -9.28
CA LYS A 254 12.20 -3.06 -10.55
C LYS A 254 11.23 -1.89 -10.38
N LYS A 255 11.33 -0.91 -11.27
CA LYS A 255 10.27 0.12 -11.41
C LYS A 255 8.95 -0.54 -11.78
N TYR A 256 7.86 -0.07 -11.20
CA TYR A 256 6.51 -0.57 -11.46
C TYR A 256 6.16 -0.55 -12.95
N GLN A 257 6.48 0.55 -13.64
CA GLN A 257 6.31 0.70 -15.09
C GLN A 257 6.90 -0.47 -15.88
N LYS A 258 8.09 -0.96 -15.48
CA LYS A 258 8.85 -2.02 -16.16
C LYS A 258 8.70 -3.39 -15.50
N CYS A 259 7.61 -3.58 -14.76
CA CYS A 259 7.36 -4.80 -13.99
C CYS A 259 5.90 -5.22 -14.07
N CYS A 260 5.12 -5.06 -13.00
CA CYS A 260 3.73 -5.52 -12.99
C CYS A 260 2.85 -4.70 -13.96
N TYR A 261 3.15 -3.42 -14.18
CA TYR A 261 2.41 -2.60 -15.12
C TYR A 261 2.49 -3.13 -16.55
N GLU A 262 3.69 -3.45 -17.04
CA GLU A 262 3.95 -4.06 -18.36
C GLU A 262 3.23 -5.39 -18.57
N ARG A 263 2.83 -6.04 -17.48
CA ARG A 263 2.15 -7.33 -17.54
C ARG A 263 0.68 -7.25 -17.12
N SER A 264 0.08 -6.06 -17.24
CA SER A 264 -1.34 -5.82 -16.97
C SER A 264 -1.77 -6.14 -15.53
N ALA A 265 -0.83 -6.07 -14.58
CA ALA A 265 -1.11 -6.09 -13.15
C ALA A 265 -1.08 -4.65 -12.63
N TRP A 266 -2.25 -4.01 -12.65
CA TRP A 266 -2.40 -2.62 -12.25
C TRP A 266 -2.49 -2.49 -10.73
N VAL A 267 -1.86 -1.46 -10.18
CA VAL A 267 -1.84 -1.17 -8.74
C VAL A 267 -2.52 0.18 -8.52
N THR A 268 -3.45 0.21 -7.58
CA THR A 268 -4.00 1.45 -7.00
C THR A 268 -3.48 1.66 -5.59
N GLU A 269 -3.47 2.90 -5.13
CA GLU A 269 -3.30 3.28 -3.73
C GLU A 269 -4.57 3.99 -3.24
N LYS A 270 -5.03 3.70 -2.02
CA LYS A 270 -6.11 4.44 -1.34
C LYS A 270 -5.69 4.70 0.11
N TRP A 271 -6.24 5.74 0.72
CA TRP A 271 -6.15 5.92 2.16
C TRP A 271 -6.93 4.83 2.91
N ALA A 272 -6.26 4.19 3.86
CA ALA A 272 -6.88 3.28 4.83
C ALA A 272 -7.03 4.03 6.16
N GLU A 273 -8.27 4.28 6.56
CA GLU A 273 -8.58 5.07 7.77
C GLU A 273 -8.13 4.34 9.04
N ASP A 274 -8.37 3.02 9.14
CA ASP A 274 -8.01 2.24 10.33
C ASP A 274 -6.49 2.19 10.56
N ASP A 275 -5.72 2.11 9.47
CA ASP A 275 -4.26 2.04 9.51
C ASP A 275 -3.58 3.41 9.45
N GLN A 276 -4.34 4.48 9.19
CA GLN A 276 -3.84 5.85 8.97
C GLN A 276 -2.68 5.92 7.96
N ARG A 277 -2.77 5.17 6.84
CA ARG A 277 -1.72 5.13 5.80
C ARG A 277 -2.28 4.87 4.40
N LEU A 278 -1.43 5.05 3.39
CA LEU A 278 -1.74 4.63 2.01
C LEU A 278 -1.59 3.12 1.88
N GLN A 279 -2.62 2.45 1.38
CA GLN A 279 -2.64 1.02 1.13
C GLN A 279 -2.74 0.73 -0.36
N GLN A 280 -1.91 -0.18 -0.85
CA GLN A 280 -1.94 -0.61 -2.25
C GLN A 280 -2.93 -1.76 -2.47
N SER A 281 -3.46 -1.87 -3.68
CA SER A 281 -4.30 -3.01 -4.09
C SER A 281 -4.07 -3.34 -5.57
N PHE A 282 -4.06 -4.62 -5.90
CA PHE A 282 -3.96 -5.08 -7.29
C PHE A 282 -5.32 -5.11 -7.96
N SER A 283 -5.35 -4.65 -9.20
CA SER A 283 -6.47 -4.76 -10.11
C SER A 283 -6.00 -5.46 -11.39
N SER A 284 -6.87 -6.29 -11.90
CA SER A 284 -6.70 -6.93 -13.21
C SER A 284 -7.49 -6.23 -14.32
N ALA A 285 -8.01 -5.04 -13.99
CA ALA A 285 -8.54 -4.04 -14.90
C ALA A 285 -7.78 -2.71 -14.69
N PRO A 286 -7.62 -1.87 -15.73
CA PRO A 286 -6.91 -0.60 -15.63
C PRO A 286 -7.48 0.34 -14.55
N THR A 287 -6.63 1.21 -14.02
CA THR A 287 -7.00 2.25 -13.06
C THR A 287 -7.21 3.59 -13.78
N VAL A 288 -8.20 4.35 -13.34
CA VAL A 288 -9.02 5.25 -14.15
C VAL A 288 -8.48 6.67 -14.28
N ALA A 289 -8.29 7.12 -15.52
CA ALA A 289 -8.84 8.38 -16.02
C ALA A 289 -9.31 8.18 -17.47
N ASP A 290 -8.47 7.55 -18.31
CA ASP A 290 -8.81 7.23 -19.71
C ASP A 290 -9.66 5.95 -19.88
N TYR A 291 -9.76 5.11 -18.83
CA TYR A 291 -10.49 3.84 -18.91
C TYR A 291 -11.99 3.98 -18.62
N VAL A 292 -12.43 4.92 -17.77
CA VAL A 292 -13.88 5.11 -17.47
C VAL A 292 -14.65 5.70 -18.64
N THR A 293 -13.95 6.48 -19.46
CA THR A 293 -14.45 6.98 -20.73
C THR A 293 -14.27 5.98 -21.87
N SER A 294 -13.66 4.81 -21.63
CA SER A 294 -13.52 3.78 -22.64
C SER A 294 -14.84 3.02 -22.82
N ASP A 295 -15.15 2.70 -24.08
CA ASP A 295 -16.33 1.92 -24.46
C ASP A 295 -16.45 0.61 -23.68
N LYS A 296 -15.30 0.03 -23.29
CA LYS A 296 -15.22 -1.22 -22.51
C LYS A 296 -15.70 -1.07 -21.07
N PHE A 297 -15.44 0.07 -20.43
CA PHE A 297 -15.91 0.33 -19.06
C PHE A 297 -17.40 0.66 -19.04
N GLN A 298 -17.88 1.44 -20.01
CA GLN A 298 -19.31 1.72 -20.18
C GLN A 298 -20.11 0.44 -20.41
N ALA A 299 -19.59 -0.48 -21.23
CA ALA A 299 -20.19 -1.79 -21.42
C ALA A 299 -20.24 -2.62 -20.12
N MET A 300 -19.16 -2.64 -19.34
CA MET A 300 -19.10 -3.34 -18.05
C MET A 300 -20.05 -2.74 -16.99
N GLN A 301 -20.14 -1.41 -16.92
CA GLN A 301 -21.05 -0.71 -16.02
C GLN A 301 -22.52 -0.99 -16.39
N ALA A 302 -22.86 -0.96 -17.68
CA ALA A 302 -24.18 -1.33 -18.17
C ALA A 302 -24.56 -2.79 -17.85
N VAL A 303 -23.56 -3.71 -17.86
CA VAL A 303 -23.74 -5.11 -17.44
C VAL A 303 -24.03 -5.21 -15.94
N MET A 304 -23.28 -4.50 -15.10
CA MET A 304 -23.52 -4.47 -13.65
C MET A 304 -24.90 -3.90 -13.34
N GLU A 305 -25.26 -2.76 -13.96
CA GLU A 305 -26.57 -2.11 -13.83
C GLU A 305 -27.75 -3.02 -14.19
N LYS A 306 -27.59 -3.84 -15.22
CA LYS A 306 -28.60 -4.82 -15.63
C LYS A 306 -28.68 -6.01 -14.67
N LEU A 307 -27.56 -6.57 -14.23
CA LEU A 307 -27.52 -7.71 -13.29
C LEU A 307 -28.21 -7.40 -11.96
N ALA A 308 -28.03 -6.17 -11.46
CA ALA A 308 -28.67 -5.75 -10.23
C ALA A 308 -30.19 -5.64 -10.39
N LYS A 309 -30.66 -5.04 -11.49
CA LYS A 309 -32.10 -4.98 -11.83
C LYS A 309 -32.73 -6.37 -11.98
N THR A 310 -32.02 -7.32 -12.58
CA THR A 310 -32.59 -8.67 -12.83
C THR A 310 -32.71 -9.51 -11.55
N ASN A 311 -31.85 -9.25 -10.57
CA ASN A 311 -31.83 -10.00 -9.30
C ASN A 311 -32.48 -9.23 -8.14
N GLY A 312 -33.20 -8.13 -8.42
CA GLY A 312 -33.85 -7.30 -7.39
C GLY A 312 -32.86 -6.60 -6.45
N LEU A 313 -31.61 -6.43 -6.87
CA LEU A 313 -30.55 -5.77 -6.10
C LEU A 313 -30.52 -4.29 -6.50
N SER A 314 -30.52 -3.38 -5.53
CA SER A 314 -30.28 -1.96 -5.78
C SER A 314 -28.78 -1.72 -5.97
N LEU A 315 -28.37 -1.08 -7.07
CA LEU A 315 -27.00 -0.59 -7.21
C LEU A 315 -26.86 0.80 -6.61
N PRO A 316 -25.87 1.01 -5.74
CA PRO A 316 -25.52 2.34 -5.25
C PRO A 316 -24.99 3.21 -6.40
N THR A 317 -25.28 4.51 -6.36
CA THR A 317 -24.72 5.49 -7.29
C THR A 317 -23.20 5.41 -7.24
N LEU A 318 -22.58 5.00 -8.35
CA LEU A 318 -21.20 4.51 -8.36
C LEU A 318 -20.17 5.63 -8.10
N CYS A 319 -19.59 5.63 -6.89
CA CYS A 319 -18.23 6.16 -6.68
C CYS A 319 -17.25 4.99 -6.63
N GLN A 320 -16.07 5.14 -7.23
CA GLN A 320 -15.10 4.08 -7.57
C GLN A 320 -14.71 3.14 -6.42
N SER A 321 -14.75 3.62 -5.16
CA SER A 321 -14.42 2.79 -4.00
C SER A 321 -15.60 2.00 -3.42
N THR A 322 -16.81 2.55 -3.56
CA THR A 322 -18.10 1.89 -3.31
C THR A 322 -18.25 0.70 -4.25
N VAL A 323 -17.91 0.88 -5.54
CA VAL A 323 -17.97 -0.19 -6.56
C VAL A 323 -17.16 -1.43 -6.22
N ARG A 324 -15.96 -1.32 -5.62
CA ARG A 324 -15.08 -2.49 -5.42
C ARG A 324 -15.44 -3.30 -4.17
N ALA A 325 -15.71 -2.65 -3.05
CA ALA A 325 -16.14 -3.33 -1.83
C ALA A 325 -17.51 -3.98 -2.06
N GLU A 326 -18.44 -3.25 -2.68
CA GLU A 326 -19.76 -3.78 -3.03
C GLU A 326 -19.67 -4.85 -4.11
N ALA A 327 -18.81 -4.69 -5.14
CA ALA A 327 -18.62 -5.75 -6.13
C ALA A 327 -18.00 -7.01 -5.51
N ARG A 328 -17.12 -6.87 -4.52
CA ARG A 328 -16.55 -8.01 -3.79
C ARG A 328 -17.60 -8.71 -2.95
N GLU A 329 -18.37 -7.98 -2.16
CA GLU A 329 -19.49 -8.53 -1.37
C GLU A 329 -20.55 -9.16 -2.28
N THR A 330 -20.89 -8.51 -3.39
CA THR A 330 -21.79 -9.05 -4.42
C THR A 330 -21.24 -10.34 -5.03
N SER A 331 -19.94 -10.37 -5.35
CA SER A 331 -19.27 -11.56 -5.87
C SER A 331 -19.28 -12.69 -4.83
N LEU A 332 -19.01 -12.38 -3.56
CA LEU A 332 -19.08 -13.35 -2.47
C LEU A 332 -20.51 -13.87 -2.27
N GLY A 333 -21.52 -13.00 -2.34
CA GLY A 333 -22.94 -13.38 -2.27
C GLY A 333 -23.35 -14.31 -3.42
N LEU A 334 -22.92 -14.00 -4.65
CA LEU A 334 -23.15 -14.86 -5.80
C LEU A 334 -22.46 -16.22 -5.62
N LEU A 335 -21.20 -16.24 -5.20
CA LEU A 335 -20.49 -17.49 -4.93
C LEU A 335 -21.18 -18.31 -3.84
N ALA A 336 -21.65 -17.67 -2.77
CA ALA A 336 -22.37 -18.32 -1.68
C ALA A 336 -23.62 -19.05 -2.18
N SER A 337 -24.39 -18.42 -3.10
CA SER A 337 -25.60 -19.02 -3.69
C SER A 337 -25.31 -20.29 -4.52
N LEU A 338 -24.08 -20.44 -5.01
CA LEU A 338 -23.67 -21.57 -5.86
C LEU A 338 -23.09 -22.75 -5.07
N VAL A 339 -22.71 -22.54 -3.80
CA VAL A 339 -22.17 -23.62 -2.94
C VAL A 339 -23.17 -24.74 -2.71
N PRO A 340 -24.45 -24.50 -2.35
CA PRO A 340 -25.42 -25.59 -2.12
C PRO A 340 -25.67 -26.46 -3.36
N SER A 341 -25.56 -25.86 -4.56
CA SER A 341 -25.71 -26.57 -5.84
C SER A 341 -24.48 -27.39 -6.25
N GLY A 342 -23.39 -27.38 -5.46
CA GLY A 342 -22.13 -28.04 -5.77
C GLY A 342 -21.33 -27.41 -6.91
N ARG A 343 -21.76 -26.24 -7.42
CA ARG A 343 -21.06 -25.54 -8.52
C ARG A 343 -19.81 -24.81 -8.05
N ILE A 344 -19.79 -24.33 -6.82
CA ILE A 344 -18.60 -23.78 -6.16
C ILE A 344 -18.23 -24.68 -4.99
N ASP A 345 -16.95 -25.04 -4.92
CA ASP A 345 -16.41 -25.87 -3.85
C ASP A 345 -16.45 -25.11 -2.51
N PRO A 346 -16.88 -25.75 -1.41
CA PRO A 346 -17.01 -25.07 -0.11
C PRO A 346 -15.68 -24.61 0.48
N ALA A 347 -14.58 -25.34 0.25
CA ALA A 347 -13.23 -24.94 0.68
C ALA A 347 -12.72 -23.76 -0.16
N TYR A 348 -12.99 -23.77 -1.48
CA TYR A 348 -12.72 -22.63 -2.36
C TYR A 348 -13.48 -21.37 -1.90
N PHE A 349 -14.78 -21.49 -1.62
CA PHE A 349 -15.59 -20.38 -1.12
C PHE A 349 -15.13 -19.89 0.26
N TYR A 350 -14.74 -20.79 1.16
CA TYR A 350 -14.14 -20.42 2.43
C TYR A 350 -12.88 -19.57 2.21
N ALA A 351 -11.96 -20.02 1.35
CA ALA A 351 -10.73 -19.30 1.05
C ALA A 351 -10.98 -17.93 0.43
N CYS A 352 -11.99 -17.78 -0.45
CA CYS A 352 -12.41 -16.47 -0.99
C CYS A 352 -12.67 -15.44 0.11
N LYS A 353 -13.21 -15.86 1.26
CA LYS A 353 -13.51 -14.97 2.40
C LYS A 353 -12.29 -14.63 3.25
N GLN A 354 -11.20 -15.39 3.13
CA GLN A 354 -9.99 -15.22 3.96
C GLN A 354 -8.91 -14.34 3.30
N VAL A 355 -8.98 -14.13 1.98
CA VAL A 355 -7.99 -13.35 1.24
C VAL A 355 -8.65 -12.22 0.44
N ASP A 356 -7.90 -11.19 0.10
CA ASP A 356 -8.35 -9.97 -0.59
C ASP A 356 -8.48 -10.10 -2.12
N PHE A 357 -8.31 -11.30 -2.69
CA PHE A 357 -8.38 -11.56 -4.14
C PHE A 357 -9.20 -12.81 -4.49
N PHE A 358 -9.59 -12.92 -5.76
CA PHE A 358 -10.14 -14.15 -6.34
C PHE A 358 -9.09 -14.77 -7.27
N PRO A 359 -8.62 -16.00 -7.02
CA PRO A 359 -7.53 -16.57 -7.79
C PRO A 359 -8.02 -16.92 -9.19
N ARG A 360 -7.23 -16.56 -10.19
CA ARG A 360 -7.39 -17.00 -11.57
C ARG A 360 -6.03 -17.25 -12.18
N PRO A 361 -5.88 -18.23 -13.09
CA PRO A 361 -4.68 -18.35 -13.90
C PRO A 361 -4.35 -17.03 -14.59
N TYR A 362 -3.13 -16.54 -14.38
CA TYR A 362 -2.68 -15.28 -14.98
C TYR A 362 -1.84 -15.48 -16.24
N ALA A 363 -1.74 -16.69 -16.78
CA ALA A 363 -0.94 -16.96 -17.98
C ALA A 363 0.52 -16.45 -17.85
N ARG A 364 1.07 -16.49 -16.62
CA ARG A 364 2.38 -15.93 -16.27
C ARG A 364 2.55 -14.43 -16.54
N LYS A 365 1.44 -13.70 -16.69
CA LYS A 365 1.41 -12.24 -16.76
C LYS A 365 1.74 -11.62 -15.39
N HIS A 366 1.59 -12.31 -14.27
CA HIS A 366 2.04 -11.73 -12.99
C HIS A 366 3.53 -12.01 -12.71
N SER A 367 4.13 -11.31 -11.73
CA SER A 367 5.49 -11.66 -11.30
C SER A 367 5.49 -13.01 -10.57
N LYS A 368 6.57 -13.78 -10.72
CA LYS A 368 6.71 -15.07 -10.02
C LYS A 368 6.50 -14.91 -8.51
N LEU A 369 7.11 -13.87 -7.94
CA LEU A 369 7.01 -13.54 -6.52
C LEU A 369 5.56 -13.24 -6.11
N LEU A 370 4.84 -12.42 -6.87
CA LEU A 370 3.44 -12.11 -6.55
C LEU A 370 2.57 -13.38 -6.56
N CYS A 371 2.74 -14.24 -7.56
CA CYS A 371 1.92 -15.43 -7.62
C CYS A 371 2.30 -16.48 -6.55
N GLU A 372 3.56 -16.55 -6.14
CA GLU A 372 3.97 -17.38 -4.99
C GLU A 372 3.32 -16.91 -3.68
N ASP A 373 3.22 -15.59 -3.44
CA ASP A 373 2.49 -15.05 -2.27
C ASP A 373 1.00 -15.38 -2.32
N MET A 374 0.35 -15.09 -3.45
CA MET A 374 -1.08 -15.40 -3.64
C MET A 374 -1.34 -16.88 -3.39
N GLN A 375 -0.48 -17.75 -3.93
CA GLN A 375 -0.55 -19.19 -3.68
C GLN A 375 -0.45 -19.52 -2.19
N LEU A 376 0.53 -18.96 -1.47
CA LEU A 376 0.75 -19.25 -0.05
C LEU A 376 -0.44 -18.81 0.80
N ARG A 377 -0.92 -17.57 0.64
CA ARG A 377 -2.07 -17.05 1.40
C ARG A 377 -3.35 -17.82 1.12
N TRP A 378 -3.60 -18.14 -0.14
CA TRP A 378 -4.75 -18.94 -0.54
C TRP A 378 -4.69 -20.36 0.03
N ASN A 379 -3.57 -21.06 -0.17
CA ASN A 379 -3.44 -22.45 0.29
C ASN A 379 -3.47 -22.55 1.81
N ALA A 380 -2.94 -21.56 2.53
CA ALA A 380 -3.08 -21.47 3.98
C ALA A 380 -4.54 -21.31 4.43
N ALA A 381 -5.36 -20.56 3.69
CA ALA A 381 -6.80 -20.47 3.95
C ALA A 381 -7.52 -21.81 3.70
N VAL A 382 -7.14 -22.53 2.65
CA VAL A 382 -7.66 -23.90 2.40
C VAL A 382 -7.22 -24.87 3.50
N ASP A 383 -5.97 -24.79 3.97
CA ASP A 383 -5.49 -25.61 5.09
C ASP A 383 -6.27 -25.31 6.38
N LYS A 384 -6.60 -24.04 6.66
CA LYS A 384 -7.51 -23.66 7.76
C LYS A 384 -8.89 -24.30 7.63
N TYR A 385 -9.45 -24.36 6.42
CA TYR A 385 -10.73 -25.03 6.18
C TYR A 385 -10.65 -26.53 6.52
N ILE A 386 -9.61 -27.21 6.03
CA ILE A 386 -9.38 -28.65 6.28
C ILE A 386 -9.25 -28.90 7.79
N LEU A 387 -8.49 -28.07 8.50
CA LEU A 387 -8.27 -28.22 9.94
C LEU A 387 -9.53 -27.99 10.79
N ARG A 388 -10.48 -27.16 10.33
CA ARG A 388 -11.75 -26.93 11.04
C ARG A 388 -12.66 -28.17 11.04
N GLY A 389 -12.48 -29.08 10.09
CA GLY A 389 -13.34 -30.26 9.91
C GLY A 389 -14.74 -29.90 9.40
N GLY A 390 -15.61 -30.92 9.30
CA GLY A 390 -17.01 -30.79 8.84
C GLY A 390 -17.25 -31.04 7.35
N ASP A 391 -16.18 -31.13 6.54
CA ASP A 391 -16.24 -31.69 5.19
C ASP A 391 -15.99 -33.21 5.27
N SER A 392 -16.82 -34.02 4.62
CA SER A 392 -16.71 -35.49 4.65
C SER A 392 -15.67 -36.03 3.67
N ARG A 393 -15.18 -35.20 2.73
CA ARG A 393 -14.16 -35.58 1.76
C ARG A 393 -12.80 -35.76 2.41
N SER A 394 -11.95 -36.57 1.79
CA SER A 394 -10.56 -36.71 2.19
C SER A 394 -9.79 -35.39 2.01
N ARG A 395 -8.71 -35.21 2.78
CA ARG A 395 -7.80 -34.07 2.61
C ARG A 395 -7.37 -33.90 1.16
N PHE A 396 -7.01 -35.00 0.50
CA PHE A 396 -6.55 -34.99 -0.89
C PHE A 396 -7.62 -34.46 -1.86
N GLU A 397 -8.89 -34.86 -1.69
CA GLU A 397 -9.99 -34.39 -2.54
C GLU A 397 -10.25 -32.90 -2.36
N ILE A 398 -10.20 -32.40 -1.12
CA ILE A 398 -10.35 -30.96 -0.82
C ILE A 398 -9.20 -30.17 -1.43
N GLU A 399 -7.95 -30.64 -1.24
CA GLU A 399 -6.77 -29.99 -1.79
C GLU A 399 -6.81 -29.94 -3.33
N ARG A 400 -7.25 -31.02 -3.97
CA ARG A 400 -7.41 -31.08 -5.43
C ARG A 400 -8.48 -30.11 -5.93
N ALA A 401 -9.58 -29.95 -5.18
CA ALA A 401 -10.68 -29.08 -5.58
C ALA A 401 -10.40 -27.59 -5.35
N ALA A 402 -9.59 -27.24 -4.34
CA ALA A 402 -9.46 -25.86 -3.87
C ALA A 402 -8.04 -25.27 -3.87
N LYS A 403 -6.95 -26.06 -3.78
CA LYS A 403 -5.60 -25.48 -3.72
C LYS A 403 -5.11 -25.03 -5.09
N ILE A 404 -4.40 -23.90 -5.09
CA ILE A 404 -3.83 -23.32 -6.30
C ILE A 404 -2.31 -23.55 -6.40
N GLY A 405 -1.84 -23.69 -7.62
CA GLY A 405 -0.42 -23.74 -8.00
C GLY A 405 0.19 -22.35 -8.04
N ARG A 406 1.51 -22.28 -8.29
CA ARG A 406 2.28 -21.03 -8.32
C ARG A 406 1.66 -19.96 -9.19
N TRP A 407 1.02 -20.30 -10.31
CA TRP A 407 0.46 -19.32 -11.25
C TRP A 407 -1.06 -19.20 -11.13
N ASN A 408 -1.59 -19.51 -9.94
CA ASN A 408 -3.01 -19.40 -9.58
C ASN A 408 -3.96 -20.30 -10.39
N GLY A 409 -3.47 -21.34 -11.06
CA GLY A 409 -4.28 -22.48 -11.53
C GLY A 409 -4.33 -23.61 -10.51
N ALA A 410 -4.79 -24.80 -10.88
CA ALA A 410 -4.86 -25.97 -10.00
C ALA A 410 -3.46 -26.38 -9.48
N LEU A 411 -3.36 -26.66 -8.18
CA LEU A 411 -2.13 -27.22 -7.59
C LEU A 411 -1.93 -28.67 -8.01
N ILE A 412 -3.00 -29.46 -7.92
CA ILE A 412 -3.02 -30.88 -8.26
C ILE A 412 -3.67 -31.00 -9.64
N GLN A 413 -2.84 -31.28 -10.65
CA GLN A 413 -3.28 -31.24 -12.04
C GLN A 413 -3.83 -32.60 -12.51
N THR A 414 -4.77 -32.56 -13.44
CA THR A 414 -5.28 -33.73 -14.16
C THR A 414 -4.79 -33.68 -15.61
N CYS A 415 -4.50 -34.83 -16.21
CA CYS A 415 -4.09 -34.92 -17.60
C CYS A 415 -5.13 -34.27 -18.53
N GLU A 416 -4.69 -33.37 -19.42
CA GLU A 416 -5.56 -32.66 -20.37
C GLU A 416 -5.84 -33.47 -21.66
N GLY A 417 -5.48 -34.75 -21.68
CA GLY A 417 -5.82 -35.66 -22.78
C GLY A 417 -7.33 -35.89 -22.85
N VAL A 418 -7.88 -35.97 -24.06
CA VAL A 418 -9.33 -36.17 -24.27
C VAL A 418 -9.76 -37.49 -23.62
N GLY A 419 -10.72 -37.42 -22.68
CA GLY A 419 -11.23 -38.58 -21.94
C GLY A 419 -10.30 -39.15 -20.86
N CYS A 420 -9.15 -38.53 -20.60
CA CYS A 420 -8.21 -39.00 -19.59
C CYS A 420 -8.54 -38.44 -18.20
N THR A 421 -8.55 -39.30 -17.18
CA THR A 421 -8.84 -38.92 -15.78
C THR A 421 -7.62 -39.00 -14.86
N LYS A 422 -6.45 -39.39 -15.39
CA LYS A 422 -5.21 -39.52 -14.61
C LYS A 422 -4.81 -38.20 -13.93
N VAL A 423 -4.55 -38.27 -12.63
CA VAL A 423 -4.22 -37.14 -11.76
C VAL A 423 -2.74 -37.23 -11.39
N GLU A 424 -2.05 -36.10 -11.32
CA GLU A 424 -0.64 -36.05 -10.93
C GLU A 424 -0.40 -36.66 -9.54
N ASN A 425 0.63 -37.51 -9.43
CA ASN A 425 1.04 -38.24 -8.22
C ASN A 425 0.02 -39.26 -7.67
N VAL A 426 -1.04 -39.58 -8.42
CA VAL A 426 -1.96 -40.69 -8.10
C VAL A 426 -1.56 -41.91 -8.92
N GLU A 427 -1.46 -43.07 -8.27
CA GLU A 427 -1.06 -44.34 -8.91
C GLU A 427 0.25 -44.24 -9.72
N GLY A 428 1.22 -43.46 -9.23
CA GLY A 428 2.50 -43.24 -9.90
C GLY A 428 2.43 -42.40 -11.19
N THR A 429 1.30 -41.72 -11.44
CA THR A 429 1.13 -40.86 -12.61
C THR A 429 2.05 -39.65 -12.53
N VAL A 430 2.90 -39.49 -13.55
CA VAL A 430 3.71 -38.29 -13.76
C VAL A 430 3.18 -37.53 -14.97
N LEU A 431 2.87 -36.25 -14.80
CA LEU A 431 2.44 -35.39 -15.91
C LEU A 431 3.62 -34.67 -16.55
N ARG A 432 3.65 -34.67 -17.89
CA ARG A 432 4.63 -33.98 -18.71
C ARG A 432 4.02 -32.72 -19.28
N LYS A 433 4.82 -31.64 -19.33
CA LYS A 433 4.38 -30.36 -19.88
C LYS A 433 4.56 -30.32 -21.39
N CYS A 434 3.63 -29.66 -22.10
CA CYS A 434 3.78 -29.33 -23.51
C CYS A 434 5.13 -28.65 -23.76
N SER A 435 5.90 -29.14 -24.73
CA SER A 435 7.26 -28.67 -24.99
C SER A 435 7.33 -27.21 -25.45
N ARG A 436 6.26 -26.68 -26.06
CA ARG A 436 6.14 -25.28 -26.49
C ARG A 436 5.73 -24.35 -25.34
N CYS A 437 4.48 -24.41 -24.89
CA CYS A 437 3.98 -23.45 -23.90
C CYS A 437 4.48 -23.71 -22.47
N LYS A 438 4.93 -24.93 -22.17
CA LYS A 438 5.31 -25.39 -20.82
C LYS A 438 4.19 -25.21 -19.77
N ILE A 439 2.92 -25.16 -20.21
CA ILE A 439 1.75 -24.90 -19.36
C ILE A 439 0.83 -26.13 -19.34
N SER A 440 0.27 -26.52 -20.48
CA SER A 440 -0.58 -27.72 -20.60
C SER A 440 0.14 -29.00 -20.22
N VAL A 441 -0.58 -29.94 -19.61
CA VAL A 441 -0.02 -31.14 -18.98
C VAL A 441 -0.68 -32.44 -19.47
N TYR A 442 0.14 -33.47 -19.70
CA TYR A 442 -0.29 -34.76 -20.24
C TYR A 442 0.46 -35.92 -19.60
N CYS A 443 -0.22 -37.03 -19.30
CA CYS A 443 0.43 -38.23 -18.77
C CYS A 443 1.24 -39.00 -19.82
N SER A 444 0.98 -38.78 -21.12
CA SER A 444 1.62 -39.50 -22.22
C SER A 444 1.62 -38.68 -23.51
N GLN A 445 2.46 -39.08 -24.47
CA GLN A 445 2.45 -38.50 -25.82
C GLN A 445 1.13 -38.76 -26.55
N GLN A 446 0.47 -39.89 -26.29
CA GLN A 446 -0.85 -40.20 -26.85
C GLN A 446 -1.90 -39.21 -26.36
N CYS A 447 -1.93 -38.91 -25.06
CA CYS A 447 -2.81 -37.89 -24.50
C CYS A 447 -2.54 -36.50 -25.08
N GLN A 448 -1.26 -36.12 -25.24
CA GLN A 448 -0.91 -34.86 -25.90
C GLN A 448 -1.41 -34.80 -27.35
N ARG A 449 -1.24 -35.88 -28.13
CA ARG A 449 -1.76 -35.96 -29.51
C ARG A 449 -3.27 -35.86 -29.56
N SER A 450 -3.97 -36.52 -28.63
CA SER A 450 -5.44 -36.48 -28.55
C SER A 450 -5.97 -35.07 -28.29
N ALA A 451 -5.28 -34.29 -27.45
CA ALA A 451 -5.68 -32.93 -27.11
C ALA A 451 -5.19 -31.87 -28.11
N TRP A 452 -4.21 -32.22 -28.97
CA TRP A 452 -3.55 -31.29 -29.88
C TRP A 452 -4.49 -30.52 -30.81
N PRO A 453 -5.58 -31.10 -31.38
CA PRO A 453 -6.50 -30.36 -32.24
C PRO A 453 -7.09 -29.10 -31.60
N ALA A 454 -7.42 -29.16 -30.30
CA ALA A 454 -7.91 -28.02 -29.53
C ALA A 454 -6.74 -27.18 -28.97
N HIS A 455 -5.73 -27.82 -28.40
CA HIS A 455 -4.61 -27.13 -27.75
C HIS A 455 -3.78 -26.27 -28.72
N LYS A 456 -3.60 -26.69 -29.98
CA LYS A 456 -2.80 -25.93 -30.96
C LYS A 456 -3.33 -24.51 -31.21
N ALA A 457 -4.63 -24.29 -31.03
CA ALA A 457 -5.26 -22.98 -31.23
C ALA A 457 -4.89 -21.99 -30.10
N ILE A 458 -4.64 -22.50 -28.89
CA ILE A 458 -4.31 -21.68 -27.72
C ILE A 458 -2.82 -21.73 -27.36
N CYS A 459 -2.04 -22.70 -27.85
CA CYS A 459 -0.65 -22.86 -27.46
C CYS A 459 0.20 -21.62 -27.80
N LEU A 460 0.74 -20.96 -26.76
CA LEU A 460 1.48 -19.67 -26.83
C LEU A 460 0.62 -18.45 -27.20
N SER A 461 -0.71 -18.58 -27.25
CA SER A 461 -1.59 -17.43 -27.39
C SER A 461 -1.80 -16.71 -26.05
N ASP A 462 -2.42 -15.54 -26.11
CA ASP A 462 -2.83 -14.78 -24.92
C ASP A 462 -3.87 -15.50 -24.04
N ASP A 463 -4.57 -16.48 -24.62
CA ASP A 463 -5.55 -17.33 -23.94
C ASP A 463 -4.92 -18.54 -23.25
N GLN A 464 -3.63 -18.83 -23.52
CA GLN A 464 -2.94 -19.93 -22.84
C GLN A 464 -2.76 -19.63 -21.36
N HIS A 465 -3.41 -20.41 -20.51
CA HIS A 465 -3.27 -20.29 -19.06
C HIS A 465 -3.13 -21.66 -18.38
N GLU A 466 -2.73 -21.67 -17.12
CA GLU A 466 -2.69 -22.87 -16.29
C GLU A 466 -4.07 -23.52 -16.16
N GLN A 467 -4.11 -24.85 -15.97
CA GLN A 467 -5.34 -25.60 -15.73
C GLN A 467 -6.12 -24.95 -14.57
N MET A 468 -7.38 -24.58 -14.80
CA MET A 468 -8.24 -23.98 -13.79
C MET A 468 -8.80 -25.04 -12.84
N LEU A 469 -9.02 -24.66 -11.58
CA LEU A 469 -9.89 -25.42 -10.69
C LEU A 469 -11.34 -25.41 -11.21
N PRO A 470 -12.17 -26.41 -10.87
CA PRO A 470 -13.59 -26.42 -11.25
C PRO A 470 -14.32 -25.12 -10.85
N SER A 471 -14.09 -24.62 -9.63
CA SER A 471 -14.69 -23.35 -9.18
C SER A 471 -14.16 -22.13 -9.93
N GLN A 472 -12.90 -22.14 -10.37
CA GLN A 472 -12.35 -21.06 -11.21
C GLN A 472 -12.99 -21.04 -12.60
N LEU A 473 -13.29 -22.21 -13.18
CA LEU A 473 -14.03 -22.30 -14.44
C LEU A 473 -15.43 -21.71 -14.29
N VAL A 474 -16.15 -22.03 -13.21
CA VAL A 474 -17.47 -21.45 -12.94
C VAL A 474 -17.40 -19.93 -12.81
N VAL A 475 -16.43 -19.42 -12.05
CA VAL A 475 -16.20 -17.96 -11.93
C VAL A 475 -15.89 -17.33 -13.28
N LYS A 476 -15.02 -17.96 -14.08
CA LYS A 476 -14.70 -17.51 -15.44
C LYS A 476 -15.94 -17.49 -16.31
N THR A 477 -16.75 -18.55 -16.33
CA THR A 477 -17.98 -18.62 -17.13
C THR A 477 -18.99 -17.56 -16.71
N ILE A 478 -19.13 -17.27 -15.42
CA ILE A 478 -19.99 -16.18 -14.94
C ILE A 478 -19.47 -14.82 -15.44
N ALA A 479 -18.15 -14.62 -15.43
CA ALA A 479 -17.53 -13.40 -15.93
C ALA A 479 -17.58 -13.26 -17.46
N ASP A 480 -17.52 -14.37 -18.19
CA ASP A 480 -17.42 -14.43 -19.66
C ASP A 480 -18.77 -14.70 -20.37
N ALA A 481 -19.86 -14.98 -19.63
CA ALA A 481 -21.14 -15.35 -20.23
C ALA A 481 -21.68 -14.26 -21.17
N PRO A 482 -21.86 -14.54 -22.48
CA PRO A 482 -22.59 -13.64 -23.36
C PRO A 482 -24.06 -13.60 -22.94
N PHE A 483 -24.61 -12.40 -22.89
CA PHE A 483 -26.01 -12.13 -22.57
C PHE A 483 -26.92 -12.98 -23.47
N LYS A 484 -27.57 -14.02 -22.92
CA LYS A 484 -28.75 -14.60 -23.57
C LYS A 484 -29.96 -13.82 -23.09
N ASP A 485 -30.50 -13.02 -23.99
CA ASP A 485 -31.84 -12.45 -23.86
C ASP A 485 -32.83 -13.60 -23.56
N PRO A 486 -33.49 -13.64 -22.39
CA PRO A 486 -34.44 -14.69 -22.06
C PRO A 486 -35.78 -14.57 -22.78
N ALA A 487 -35.96 -13.58 -23.67
CA ALA A 487 -37.16 -13.46 -24.48
C ALA A 487 -36.78 -13.07 -25.91
N GLY A 488 -36.72 -14.04 -26.82
CA GLY A 488 -36.60 -13.79 -28.26
C GLY A 488 -37.80 -12.99 -28.78
N VAL A 489 -37.78 -11.67 -28.59
CA VAL A 489 -38.73 -10.70 -29.10
C VAL A 489 -37.90 -9.58 -29.71
N PHE A 490 -37.42 -9.80 -30.93
CA PHE A 490 -37.36 -8.81 -32.02
C PHE A 490 -36.70 -9.51 -33.22
N SER A 491 -37.43 -10.47 -33.79
CA SER A 491 -37.42 -10.69 -35.24
C SER A 491 -38.25 -9.58 -35.90
N CYS A 492 -37.76 -9.03 -37.01
CA CYS A 492 -38.32 -7.89 -37.80
C CYS A 492 -38.12 -6.54 -37.11
N LEU A 493 -37.41 -5.55 -37.65
CA LEU A 493 -37.07 -5.13 -39.02
C LEU A 493 -35.63 -4.63 -39.08
#